data_AF-A0A8D0CCV1-F1
#
_entry.id   AF-A0A8D0CCV1-F1
#
_cell.length_a   1.000
_cell.length_b   1.000
_cell.length_c   1.000
_cell.angle_alpha   90.00
_cell.angle_beta   90.00
_cell.angle_gamma   90.00
#
_symmetry.space_group_name_H-M   'P 1'
#
loop_
_entity.id
_entity.type
_entity.pdbx_description
1 polymer ?
#
loop_
_entity_poly.entity_id
_entity_poly.type
_entity_poly.pdbx_seq_one_letter_code
_entity_poly.pdbx_strand_id
1 'polypeptide(L)'
;MEILIRQQLSDAERHQNADALKDTYKLIKSANEGRSALDSSESFSSDLYVLCAEQAYKMGFLDISRDCLQMYFKGKPPATQYLGRAYLCNSLLHSPVSTENLEQFEKFIVNLLKTIDFALGDLRYYFLIYNASVIYWRNIRPFLKPGFRHFLISSLSQIVPALKHPVEEDKVWTAELMIELLECFLDASRTKEASEFSITAAEFIKENAPGKYKQIFSLMVRHKLVEVSQIEDELENSASLTIVYKIQTINLQLDKNEIPPEVTADLTEIYELLKESKKKLNRNES
;
A
#
# COMPACT_ATOMS: atom_id res chain seq x y z
N MET A 1 -31.08 -16.66 -14.18
CA MET A 1 -30.24 -17.50 -13.31
C MET A 1 -29.02 -16.76 -12.75
N GLU A 2 -28.30 -16.02 -13.57
CA GLU A 2 -27.09 -15.28 -13.16
C GLU A 2 -27.31 -14.25 -12.03
N ILE A 3 -28.42 -13.50 -12.05
CA ILE A 3 -28.79 -12.55 -10.98
C ILE A 3 -28.95 -13.29 -9.64
N LEU A 4 -29.55 -14.49 -9.66
CA LEU A 4 -29.74 -15.30 -8.46
C LEU A 4 -28.40 -15.79 -7.91
N ILE A 5 -27.47 -16.20 -8.77
CA ILE A 5 -26.11 -16.59 -8.36
C ILE A 5 -25.39 -15.43 -7.69
N ARG A 6 -25.49 -14.21 -8.25
CA ARG A 6 -24.89 -13.02 -7.65
C ARG A 6 -25.49 -12.71 -6.28
N GLN A 7 -26.81 -12.76 -6.15
CA GLN A 7 -27.50 -12.59 -4.87
C GLN A 7 -27.08 -13.64 -3.84
N GLN A 8 -27.00 -14.91 -4.25
CA GLN A 8 -26.56 -16.00 -3.37
C GLN A 8 -25.12 -15.79 -2.87
N LEU A 9 -24.19 -15.35 -3.71
CA LEU A 9 -22.82 -15.03 -3.29
C LEU A 9 -22.79 -13.88 -2.28
N SER A 10 -23.56 -12.81 -2.53
CA SER A 10 -23.65 -11.67 -1.61
C SER A 10 -24.30 -12.05 -0.27
N ASP A 11 -25.36 -12.85 -0.29
CA ASP A 11 -26.04 -13.31 0.92
C ASP A 11 -25.17 -14.32 1.70
N ALA A 12 -24.41 -15.16 1.01
CA ALA A 12 -23.45 -16.07 1.63
C ALA A 12 -22.36 -15.29 2.39
N GLU A 13 -21.88 -14.16 1.85
CA GLU A 13 -20.97 -13.26 2.55
C GLU A 13 -21.59 -12.70 3.83
N ARG A 14 -22.77 -12.11 3.68
CA ARG A 14 -23.45 -11.38 4.76
C ARG A 14 -23.81 -12.28 5.92
N HIS A 15 -24.21 -13.52 5.65
CA HIS A 15 -24.66 -14.47 6.66
C HIS A 15 -23.62 -15.54 6.99
N GLN A 16 -22.39 -15.45 6.44
CA GLN A 16 -21.35 -16.47 6.57
C GLN A 16 -21.85 -17.89 6.20
N ASN A 17 -22.71 -17.98 5.19
CA ASN A 17 -23.34 -19.24 4.79
C ASN A 17 -22.44 -20.05 3.86
N ALA A 18 -21.62 -20.92 4.45
CA ALA A 18 -20.66 -21.75 3.73
C ALA A 18 -21.31 -22.75 2.76
N ASP A 19 -22.50 -23.27 3.08
CA ASP A 19 -23.18 -24.25 2.24
C ASP A 19 -23.72 -23.59 0.97
N ALA A 20 -24.29 -22.40 1.09
CA ALA A 20 -24.70 -21.59 -0.06
C ALA A 20 -23.52 -21.32 -1.01
N LEU A 21 -22.35 -20.93 -0.48
CA LEU A 21 -21.15 -20.73 -1.28
C LEU A 21 -20.74 -22.02 -2.01
N LYS A 22 -20.69 -23.15 -1.31
CA LYS A 22 -20.30 -24.45 -1.90
C LYS A 22 -21.26 -24.89 -2.98
N ASP A 23 -22.56 -24.69 -2.79
CA ASP A 23 -23.57 -25.07 -3.76
C ASP A 23 -23.54 -24.17 -4.99
N THR A 24 -23.34 -22.86 -4.82
CA THR A 24 -23.09 -21.94 -5.92
C THR A 24 -21.83 -22.32 -6.69
N TYR A 25 -20.73 -22.65 -6.00
CA TYR A 25 -19.50 -23.12 -6.64
C TYR A 25 -19.72 -24.41 -7.45
N LYS A 26 -20.43 -25.40 -6.90
CA LYS A 26 -20.76 -26.64 -7.64
C LYS A 26 -21.58 -26.37 -8.89
N LEU A 27 -22.54 -25.43 -8.82
CA LEU A 27 -23.36 -25.04 -9.97
C LEU A 27 -22.50 -24.43 -11.08
N ILE A 28 -21.65 -23.46 -10.72
CA ILE A 28 -20.71 -22.81 -11.64
C ILE A 28 -19.77 -23.84 -12.28
N LYS A 29 -19.21 -24.75 -11.47
CA LYS A 29 -18.29 -25.79 -11.94
C LYS A 29 -18.96 -26.80 -12.88
N SER A 30 -20.16 -27.25 -12.55
CA SER A 30 -20.91 -28.22 -13.37
C SER A 30 -21.24 -27.65 -14.75
N ALA A 31 -21.55 -26.36 -14.82
CA ALA A 31 -21.77 -25.67 -16.09
C ALA A 31 -20.49 -25.54 -16.92
N ASN A 32 -19.35 -25.26 -16.29
CA ASN A 32 -18.04 -25.23 -16.97
C ASN A 32 -17.64 -26.60 -17.56
N GLU A 33 -17.97 -27.69 -16.87
CA GLU A 33 -17.69 -29.06 -17.32
C GLU A 33 -18.67 -29.57 -18.40
N GLY A 34 -19.65 -28.75 -18.81
CA GLY A 34 -20.69 -29.17 -19.76
C GLY A 34 -21.63 -30.25 -19.20
N ARG A 35 -21.70 -30.39 -17.87
CA ARG A 35 -22.51 -31.38 -17.16
C ARG A 35 -23.87 -30.83 -16.68
N SER A 36 -24.21 -29.61 -17.09
CA SER A 36 -25.52 -29.03 -16.81
C SER A 36 -26.61 -29.73 -17.62
N ALA A 37 -27.73 -30.08 -16.98
CA ALA A 37 -28.93 -30.61 -17.64
C ALA A 37 -29.69 -29.54 -18.45
N LEU A 38 -29.20 -28.30 -18.47
CA LEU A 38 -29.75 -27.18 -19.21
C LEU A 38 -29.00 -27.03 -20.53
N ASP A 39 -29.75 -26.75 -21.59
CA ASP A 39 -29.30 -26.64 -22.97
C ASP A 39 -27.96 -25.89 -23.11
N SER A 40 -27.17 -26.30 -24.10
CA SER A 40 -25.85 -25.77 -24.50
C SER A 40 -25.79 -24.26 -24.80
N SER A 41 -26.86 -23.52 -24.52
CA SER A 41 -27.04 -22.08 -24.69
C SER A 41 -26.90 -21.26 -23.39
N GLU A 42 -26.88 -21.85 -22.20
CA GLU A 42 -26.70 -21.10 -20.94
C GLU A 42 -25.22 -21.09 -20.49
N SER A 43 -24.33 -20.47 -21.28
CA SER A 43 -22.97 -20.17 -20.81
C SER A 43 -23.03 -19.02 -19.80
N PHE A 44 -22.64 -19.26 -18.55
CA PHE A 44 -22.54 -18.16 -17.57
C PHE A 44 -21.42 -17.19 -17.93
N SER A 45 -21.60 -15.92 -17.55
CA SER A 45 -20.54 -14.94 -17.66
C SER A 45 -19.32 -15.35 -16.81
N SER A 46 -18.14 -15.20 -17.40
CA SER A 46 -16.86 -15.55 -16.75
C SER A 46 -16.59 -14.77 -15.46
N ASP A 47 -17.25 -13.63 -15.25
CA ASP A 47 -17.10 -12.85 -14.03
C ASP A 47 -17.66 -13.54 -12.77
N LEU A 48 -18.59 -14.49 -12.91
CA LEU A 48 -19.06 -15.30 -11.79
C LEU A 48 -17.95 -16.13 -11.15
N TYR A 49 -16.94 -16.57 -11.93
CA TYR A 49 -15.77 -17.23 -11.37
C TYR A 49 -15.00 -16.29 -10.44
N VAL A 50 -14.83 -15.03 -10.83
CA VAL A 50 -14.09 -14.03 -10.04
C VAL A 50 -14.86 -13.69 -8.76
N LEU A 51 -16.18 -13.48 -8.86
CA LEU A 51 -17.02 -13.21 -7.69
C LEU A 51 -17.03 -14.38 -6.70
N CYS A 52 -17.16 -15.61 -7.20
CA CYS A 52 -17.09 -16.81 -6.37
C CYS A 52 -15.70 -16.95 -5.73
N ALA A 53 -14.62 -16.63 -6.46
CA ALA A 53 -13.26 -16.72 -5.96
C ALA A 53 -12.97 -15.73 -4.83
N GLU A 54 -13.35 -14.47 -5.00
CA GLU A 54 -13.20 -13.44 -3.98
C GLU A 54 -14.00 -13.78 -2.73
N GLN A 55 -15.23 -14.27 -2.91
CA GLN A 55 -16.09 -14.67 -1.80
C GLN A 55 -15.52 -15.86 -1.03
N ALA A 56 -15.09 -16.89 -1.76
CA ALA A 56 -14.45 -18.05 -1.18
C ALA A 56 -13.17 -17.67 -0.41
N TYR A 57 -12.37 -16.75 -0.94
CA TYR A 57 -11.19 -16.23 -0.25
C TYR A 57 -11.56 -15.58 1.08
N LYS A 58 -12.53 -14.66 1.09
CA LYS A 58 -12.98 -13.95 2.31
C LYS A 58 -13.49 -14.90 3.39
N MET A 59 -14.12 -16.01 2.98
CA MET A 59 -14.65 -17.04 3.90
C MET A 59 -13.62 -18.13 4.25
N GLY A 60 -12.37 -18.03 3.78
CA GLY A 60 -11.31 -19.00 4.09
C GLY A 60 -11.32 -20.28 3.24
N PHE A 61 -12.18 -20.40 2.23
CA PHE A 61 -12.23 -21.54 1.30
C PHE A 61 -11.23 -21.38 0.15
N LEU A 62 -9.93 -21.45 0.48
CA LEU A 62 -8.85 -21.16 -0.47
C LEU A 62 -8.83 -22.08 -1.70
N ASP A 63 -9.24 -23.34 -1.56
CA ASP A 63 -9.27 -24.29 -2.68
C ASP A 63 -10.38 -23.97 -3.69
N ILE A 64 -11.56 -23.55 -3.20
CA ILE A 64 -12.64 -23.05 -4.06
C ILE A 64 -12.18 -21.79 -4.80
N SER A 65 -11.54 -20.86 -4.08
CA SER A 65 -11.01 -19.64 -4.68
C SER A 65 -10.02 -19.92 -5.80
N ARG A 66 -9.06 -20.83 -5.56
CA ARG A 66 -8.05 -21.23 -6.54
C ARG A 66 -8.67 -21.92 -7.76
N ASP A 67 -9.60 -22.84 -7.57
CA ASP A 67 -10.27 -23.55 -8.67
C ASP A 67 -11.10 -22.58 -9.53
N CYS A 68 -11.82 -21.64 -8.92
CA CYS A 68 -12.54 -20.58 -9.62
C CYS A 68 -11.61 -19.71 -10.48
N LEU A 69 -10.47 -19.25 -9.91
CA LEU A 69 -9.49 -18.47 -10.67
C LEU A 69 -8.87 -19.28 -11.81
N GLN A 70 -8.60 -20.57 -11.59
CA GLN A 70 -8.10 -21.45 -12.64
C GLN A 70 -9.11 -21.59 -13.79
N MET A 71 -10.41 -21.75 -13.49
CA MET A 71 -11.46 -21.77 -14.52
C MET A 71 -11.52 -20.44 -15.29
N TYR A 72 -11.41 -19.31 -14.60
CA TYR A 72 -11.39 -17.98 -15.22
C TYR A 72 -10.20 -17.80 -16.19
N PHE A 73 -8.97 -18.09 -15.74
CA PHE A 73 -7.77 -17.88 -16.53
C PHE A 73 -7.54 -18.94 -17.62
N LYS A 74 -8.14 -20.14 -17.49
CA LYS A 74 -8.12 -21.15 -18.56
C LYS A 74 -8.95 -20.71 -19.78
N GLY A 75 -9.96 -19.88 -19.55
CA GLY A 75 -10.69 -19.21 -20.62
C GLY A 75 -9.84 -18.14 -21.33
N LYS A 76 -10.48 -17.41 -22.23
CA LYS A 76 -9.93 -16.14 -22.76
C LYS A 76 -10.68 -15.00 -22.07
N PRO A 77 -10.28 -14.59 -20.85
CA PRO A 77 -11.04 -13.62 -20.08
C PRO A 77 -11.11 -12.28 -20.82
N PRO A 78 -12.28 -11.62 -20.86
CA PRO A 78 -12.41 -10.32 -21.49
C PRO A 78 -11.66 -9.26 -20.65
N ALA A 79 -11.13 -8.23 -21.31
CA ALA A 79 -10.42 -7.10 -20.70
C ALA A 79 -11.39 -6.14 -19.98
N THR A 80 -12.03 -6.64 -18.93
CA THR A 80 -12.94 -5.90 -18.05
C THR A 80 -12.34 -5.77 -16.66
N GLN A 81 -12.95 -4.99 -15.76
CA GLN A 81 -12.52 -4.88 -14.35
C GLN A 81 -12.29 -6.25 -13.67
N TYR A 82 -12.98 -7.30 -14.10
CA TYR A 82 -12.86 -8.64 -13.54
C TYR A 82 -11.50 -9.29 -13.82
N LEU A 83 -10.78 -8.88 -14.87
CA LEU A 83 -9.42 -9.34 -15.11
C LEU A 83 -8.46 -8.82 -14.03
N GLY A 84 -8.49 -7.51 -13.76
CA GLY A 84 -7.70 -6.93 -12.68
C GLY A 84 -8.11 -7.47 -11.30
N ARG A 85 -9.41 -7.62 -11.04
CA ARG A 85 -9.90 -8.25 -9.80
C ARG A 85 -9.46 -9.71 -9.64
N ALA A 86 -9.43 -10.49 -10.73
CA ALA A 86 -8.94 -11.86 -10.70
C ALA A 86 -7.44 -11.92 -10.36
N TYR A 87 -6.62 -11.03 -10.95
CA TYR A 87 -5.21 -10.92 -10.56
C TYR A 87 -5.05 -10.51 -9.10
N LEU A 88 -5.86 -9.56 -8.61
CA LEU A 88 -5.80 -9.12 -7.22
C LEU A 88 -6.21 -10.23 -6.24
N CYS A 89 -7.28 -10.95 -6.55
CA CYS A 89 -7.70 -12.13 -5.78
C CYS A 89 -6.64 -13.23 -5.80
N ASN A 90 -5.98 -13.46 -6.94
CA ASN A 90 -4.89 -14.43 -7.04
C ASN A 90 -3.66 -14.00 -6.22
N SER A 91 -3.38 -12.70 -6.15
CA SER A 91 -2.31 -12.17 -5.28
C SER A 91 -2.57 -12.54 -3.81
N LEU A 92 -3.81 -12.34 -3.35
CA LEU A 92 -4.23 -12.62 -1.97
C LEU A 92 -4.09 -14.10 -1.56
N LEU A 93 -4.19 -15.04 -2.50
CA LEU A 93 -3.89 -16.46 -2.23
C LEU A 93 -2.41 -16.74 -1.92
N HIS A 94 -1.54 -15.78 -2.25
CA HIS A 94 -0.12 -15.80 -2.00
C HIS A 94 0.30 -14.78 -0.93
N SER A 95 -0.64 -14.21 -0.17
CA SER A 95 -0.32 -13.26 0.91
C SER A 95 0.80 -13.78 1.82
N PRO A 96 1.89 -13.02 2.00
CA PRO A 96 2.98 -13.44 2.87
C PRO A 96 2.55 -13.37 4.34
N VAL A 97 2.91 -14.40 5.10
CA VAL A 97 2.70 -14.45 6.56
C VAL A 97 4.00 -14.22 7.34
N SER A 98 5.14 -14.40 6.69
CA SER A 98 6.48 -14.22 7.23
C SER A 98 7.46 -13.80 6.13
N THR A 99 8.70 -13.52 6.51
CA THR A 99 9.79 -13.21 5.57
C THR A 99 10.57 -14.44 5.11
N GLU A 100 10.14 -15.65 5.48
CA GLU A 100 10.86 -16.90 5.19
C GLU A 100 10.53 -17.46 3.80
N ASN A 101 9.31 -17.21 3.31
CA ASN A 101 8.86 -17.71 2.02
C ASN A 101 8.86 -16.60 0.97
N LEU A 102 10.05 -16.31 0.43
CA LEU A 102 10.22 -15.29 -0.61
C LEU A 102 9.52 -15.66 -1.93
N GLU A 103 9.45 -16.95 -2.29
CA GLU A 103 8.75 -17.40 -3.51
C GLU A 103 7.25 -17.04 -3.44
N GLN A 104 6.62 -17.25 -2.28
CA GLN A 104 5.23 -16.87 -2.07
C GLN A 104 5.05 -15.35 -2.12
N PHE A 105 5.98 -14.59 -1.52
CA PHE A 105 5.98 -13.14 -1.62
C PHE A 105 6.10 -12.65 -3.08
N GLU A 106 7.02 -13.22 -3.86
CA GLU A 106 7.17 -12.88 -5.28
C GLU A 106 5.88 -13.17 -6.08
N LYS A 107 5.21 -14.30 -5.82
CA LYS A 107 3.92 -14.61 -6.45
C LYS A 107 2.83 -13.61 -6.07
N PHE A 108 2.81 -13.15 -4.82
CA PHE A 108 1.92 -12.07 -4.37
C PHE A 108 2.20 -10.80 -5.18
N ILE A 109 3.45 -10.36 -5.24
CA ILE A 109 3.86 -9.15 -5.95
C ILE A 109 3.55 -9.21 -7.45
N VAL A 110 3.89 -10.31 -8.12
CA VAL A 110 3.65 -10.47 -9.57
C VAL A 110 2.18 -10.32 -9.91
N ASN A 111 1.28 -10.96 -9.16
CA ASN A 111 -0.16 -10.86 -9.42
C ASN A 111 -0.71 -9.47 -9.06
N LEU A 112 -0.19 -8.85 -8.00
CA LEU A 112 -0.58 -7.50 -7.62
C LEU A 112 -0.18 -6.48 -8.69
N LEU A 113 1.06 -6.56 -9.20
CA LEU A 113 1.54 -5.66 -10.25
C LEU A 113 0.81 -5.88 -11.59
N LYS A 114 0.41 -7.11 -11.91
CA LYS A 114 -0.49 -7.37 -13.06
C LYS A 114 -1.83 -6.64 -12.95
N THR A 115 -2.35 -6.47 -11.72
CA THR A 115 -3.58 -5.69 -11.49
C THR A 115 -3.34 -4.21 -11.80
N ILE A 116 -2.21 -3.67 -11.37
CA ILE A 116 -1.84 -2.26 -11.58
C ILE A 116 -1.58 -2.00 -13.06
N ASP A 117 -0.79 -2.86 -13.73
CA ASP A 117 -0.50 -2.75 -15.16
C ASP A 117 -1.77 -2.77 -16.00
N PHE A 118 -2.69 -3.70 -15.71
CA PHE A 118 -4.01 -3.72 -16.34
C PHE A 118 -4.79 -2.41 -16.15
N ALA A 119 -4.82 -1.90 -14.92
CA ALA A 119 -5.57 -0.70 -14.57
C ALA A 119 -4.97 0.59 -15.15
N LEU A 120 -3.65 0.65 -15.34
CA LEU A 120 -2.97 1.77 -16.01
C LEU A 120 -3.37 1.89 -17.48
N GLY A 121 -3.81 0.80 -18.12
CA GLY A 121 -4.27 0.81 -19.51
C GLY A 121 -5.61 1.52 -19.73
N ASP A 122 -6.41 1.74 -18.67
CA ASP A 122 -7.73 2.36 -18.78
C ASP A 122 -8.15 3.06 -17.48
N LEU A 123 -8.33 4.39 -17.56
CA LEU A 123 -8.66 5.25 -16.42
C LEU A 123 -9.94 4.82 -15.67
N ARG A 124 -10.87 4.13 -16.34
CA ARG A 124 -12.09 3.62 -15.71
C ARG A 124 -11.79 2.60 -14.62
N TYR A 125 -10.62 1.98 -14.65
CA TYR A 125 -10.18 0.98 -13.69
C TYR A 125 -9.19 1.54 -12.65
N TYR A 126 -9.03 2.86 -12.56
CA TYR A 126 -8.12 3.50 -11.61
C TYR A 126 -8.32 3.02 -10.17
N PHE A 127 -9.57 2.79 -9.75
CA PHE A 127 -9.90 2.27 -8.43
C PHE A 127 -9.19 0.94 -8.08
N LEU A 128 -8.80 0.13 -9.08
CA LEU A 128 -8.03 -1.09 -8.87
C LEU A 128 -6.59 -0.79 -8.44
N ILE A 129 -5.99 0.32 -8.87
CA ILE A 129 -4.65 0.74 -8.43
C ILE A 129 -4.69 1.10 -6.95
N TYR A 130 -5.67 1.93 -6.55
CA TYR A 130 -5.89 2.26 -5.14
C TYR A 130 -6.12 1.00 -4.29
N ASN A 131 -7.06 0.15 -4.68
CA ASN A 131 -7.35 -1.10 -3.97
C ASN A 131 -6.13 -2.03 -3.87
N ALA A 132 -5.36 -2.17 -4.96
CA ALA A 132 -4.13 -2.96 -4.96
C ALA A 132 -3.10 -2.39 -3.98
N SER A 133 -2.92 -1.07 -3.92
CA SER A 133 -1.98 -0.44 -3.00
C SER A 133 -2.36 -0.62 -1.52
N VAL A 134 -3.65 -0.57 -1.18
CA VAL A 134 -4.14 -0.82 0.18
C VAL A 134 -3.93 -2.30 0.56
N ILE A 135 -4.20 -3.22 -0.37
CA ILE A 135 -3.94 -4.65 -0.17
C ILE A 135 -2.44 -4.91 -0.01
N TYR A 136 -1.61 -4.29 -0.84
CA TYR A 136 -0.15 -4.33 -0.72
C TYR A 136 0.29 -3.96 0.70
N TRP A 137 -0.07 -2.76 1.17
CA TRP A 137 0.31 -2.28 2.50
C TRP A 137 -0.10 -3.20 3.65
N ARG A 138 -1.31 -3.76 3.57
CA ARG A 138 -1.81 -4.67 4.61
C ARG A 138 -1.03 -5.98 4.67
N ASN A 139 -0.50 -6.44 3.54
CA ASN A 139 0.13 -7.76 3.44
C ASN A 139 1.66 -7.70 3.56
N ILE A 140 2.31 -6.58 3.24
CA ILE A 140 3.77 -6.44 3.38
C ILE A 140 4.25 -6.26 4.83
N ARG A 141 3.35 -6.22 5.82
CA ARG A 141 3.70 -5.99 7.24
C ARG A 141 4.87 -6.84 7.74
N PRO A 142 5.01 -8.14 7.39
CA PRO A 142 6.17 -8.93 7.79
C PRO A 142 7.52 -8.38 7.30
N PHE A 143 7.54 -7.64 6.19
CA PHE A 143 8.73 -7.07 5.56
C PHE A 143 9.06 -5.64 6.02
N LEU A 144 8.20 -4.98 6.80
CA LEU A 144 8.44 -3.64 7.34
C LEU A 144 9.43 -3.58 8.51
N LYS A 145 10.01 -4.73 8.89
CA LYS A 145 11.06 -4.80 9.91
C LYS A 145 12.43 -4.44 9.31
N PRO A 146 13.35 -3.87 10.11
CA PRO A 146 14.70 -3.55 9.65
C PRO A 146 15.41 -4.75 9.01
N GLY A 147 16.15 -4.50 7.93
CA GLY A 147 16.89 -5.50 7.16
C GLY A 147 16.06 -6.26 6.11
N PHE A 148 14.73 -6.10 6.07
CA PHE A 148 13.86 -6.78 5.10
C PHE A 148 13.14 -5.82 4.15
N ARG A 149 13.23 -4.50 4.37
CA ARG A 149 12.50 -3.52 3.56
C ARG A 149 13.03 -3.42 2.14
N HIS A 150 14.29 -3.83 1.92
CA HIS A 150 14.89 -3.88 0.59
C HIS A 150 14.10 -4.74 -0.42
N PHE A 151 13.38 -5.78 0.04
CA PHE A 151 12.49 -6.59 -0.81
C PHE A 151 11.29 -5.79 -1.38
N LEU A 152 10.91 -4.69 -0.73
CA LEU A 152 9.76 -3.87 -1.10
C LEU A 152 10.09 -2.83 -2.16
N ILE A 153 11.37 -2.45 -2.31
CA ILE A 153 11.79 -1.34 -3.19
C ILE A 153 11.26 -1.52 -4.61
N SER A 154 11.43 -2.70 -5.21
CA SER A 154 11.02 -2.93 -6.59
C SER A 154 9.51 -2.74 -6.81
N SER A 155 8.68 -3.17 -5.85
CA SER A 155 7.23 -3.07 -5.95
C SER A 155 6.71 -1.68 -5.59
N LEU A 156 7.22 -1.06 -4.52
CA LEU A 156 6.88 0.33 -4.16
C LEU A 156 7.26 1.33 -5.25
N SER A 157 8.42 1.18 -5.89
CA SER A 157 8.83 2.03 -7.02
C SER A 157 7.90 1.96 -8.23
N GLN A 158 7.07 0.91 -8.35
CA GLN A 158 6.03 0.80 -9.38
C GLN A 158 4.67 1.30 -8.88
N ILE A 159 4.33 1.02 -7.63
CA ILE A 159 3.04 1.41 -7.03
C ILE A 159 2.94 2.92 -6.82
N VAL A 160 3.98 3.56 -6.29
CA VAL A 160 3.96 4.99 -5.95
C VAL A 160 3.69 5.88 -7.18
N PRO A 161 4.37 5.69 -8.33
CA PRO A 161 4.04 6.45 -9.54
C PRO A 161 2.62 6.17 -10.05
N ALA A 162 2.12 4.93 -9.96
CA ALA A 162 0.77 4.59 -10.40
C ALA A 162 -0.32 5.32 -9.57
N LEU A 163 -0.04 5.60 -8.30
CA LEU A 163 -0.91 6.38 -7.40
C LEU A 163 -0.83 7.90 -7.61
N LYS A 164 0.18 8.41 -8.31
CA LYS A 164 0.31 9.85 -8.61
C LYS A 164 -0.63 10.32 -9.73
N HIS A 165 -1.57 9.49 -10.16
CA HIS A 165 -2.50 9.85 -11.23
C HIS A 165 -3.37 11.07 -10.85
N PRO A 166 -3.74 11.95 -11.82
CA PRO A 166 -4.54 13.15 -11.53
C PRO A 166 -5.89 12.88 -10.87
N VAL A 167 -6.50 11.72 -11.15
CA VAL A 167 -7.80 11.30 -10.60
C VAL A 167 -7.68 10.75 -9.17
N GLU A 168 -6.48 10.52 -8.64
CA GLU A 168 -6.31 10.07 -7.24
C GLU A 168 -6.76 11.17 -6.29
N GLU A 169 -7.73 10.85 -5.44
CA GLU A 169 -8.28 11.78 -4.45
C GLU A 169 -7.47 11.72 -3.15
N ASP A 170 -6.96 10.54 -2.76
CA ASP A 170 -6.26 10.35 -1.50
C ASP A 170 -4.74 10.54 -1.67
N LYS A 171 -4.33 11.80 -1.84
CA LYS A 171 -2.91 12.15 -1.93
C LYS A 171 -2.16 11.90 -0.62
N VAL A 172 -2.86 11.83 0.52
CA VAL A 172 -2.28 11.51 1.83
C VAL A 172 -1.84 10.04 1.86
N TRP A 173 -2.61 9.16 1.24
CA TRP A 173 -2.23 7.77 1.06
C TRP A 173 -0.99 7.60 0.17
N THR A 174 -0.91 8.32 -0.95
CA THR A 174 0.28 8.34 -1.80
C THR A 174 1.51 8.82 -1.02
N ALA A 175 1.36 9.88 -0.22
CA ALA A 175 2.41 10.40 0.65
C ALA A 175 2.92 9.35 1.67
N GLU A 176 2.04 8.54 2.25
CA GLU A 176 2.41 7.45 3.16
C GLU A 176 3.33 6.44 2.48
N LEU A 177 2.97 6.00 1.26
CA LEU A 177 3.78 5.02 0.53
C LEU A 177 5.09 5.63 -0.01
N MET A 178 5.14 6.94 -0.25
CA MET A 178 6.39 7.63 -0.55
C MET A 178 7.34 7.61 0.65
N ILE A 179 6.84 7.89 1.86
CA ILE A 179 7.68 7.80 3.08
C ILE A 179 8.20 6.37 3.26
N GLU A 180 7.35 5.36 3.07
CA GLU A 180 7.77 3.96 3.15
C GLU A 180 8.87 3.62 2.13
N LEU A 181 8.73 4.07 0.88
CA LEU A 181 9.75 3.83 -0.15
C LEU A 181 11.09 4.49 0.22
N LEU A 182 11.07 5.68 0.81
CA LEU A 182 12.27 6.32 1.33
C LEU A 182 12.92 5.48 2.45
N GLU A 183 12.13 5.01 3.42
CA GLU A 183 12.63 4.12 4.49
C GLU A 183 13.22 2.82 3.90
N CYS A 184 12.64 2.28 2.83
CA CYS A 184 13.17 1.11 2.13
C CYS A 184 14.56 1.38 1.51
N PHE A 185 14.75 2.54 0.87
CA PHE A 185 16.07 2.91 0.34
C PHE A 185 17.10 3.08 1.46
N LEU A 186 16.70 3.71 2.57
CA LEU A 186 17.56 3.92 3.74
C LEU A 186 17.97 2.60 4.40
N ASP A 187 17.03 1.68 4.62
CA ASP A 187 17.29 0.33 5.17
C ASP A 187 18.25 -0.47 4.28
N ALA A 188 18.14 -0.31 2.96
CA ALA A 188 19.02 -0.95 1.98
C ALA A 188 20.37 -0.22 1.76
N SER A 189 20.66 0.86 2.50
CA SER A 189 21.84 1.70 2.32
C SER A 189 22.00 2.28 0.89
N ARG A 190 20.89 2.46 0.19
CA ARG A 190 20.80 3.04 -1.16
C ARG A 190 20.76 4.56 -1.08
N THR A 191 21.86 5.16 -0.62
CA THR A 191 21.95 6.59 -0.28
C THR A 191 21.70 7.52 -1.46
N LYS A 192 22.17 7.15 -2.66
CA LYS A 192 21.93 7.94 -3.88
C LYS A 192 20.44 7.99 -4.22
N GLU A 193 19.77 6.84 -4.29
CA GLU A 193 18.33 6.81 -4.56
C GLU A 193 17.53 7.48 -3.44
N ALA A 194 17.91 7.30 -2.17
CA ALA A 194 17.26 7.97 -1.04
C ALA A 194 17.35 9.50 -1.15
N SER A 195 18.53 10.04 -1.47
CA SER A 195 18.71 11.50 -1.62
C SER A 195 17.87 12.05 -2.77
N GLU A 196 17.98 11.48 -3.97
CA GLU A 196 17.21 11.91 -5.15
C GLU A 196 15.70 11.83 -4.91
N PHE A 197 15.23 10.71 -4.35
CA PHE A 197 13.82 10.49 -4.11
C PHE A 197 13.25 11.36 -2.98
N SER A 198 14.04 11.64 -1.93
CA SER A 198 13.59 12.41 -0.78
C SER A 198 13.15 13.83 -1.16
N ILE A 199 13.82 14.47 -2.12
CA ILE A 199 13.46 15.81 -2.61
C ILE A 199 12.08 15.76 -3.28
N THR A 200 11.90 14.83 -4.22
CA THR A 200 10.62 14.64 -4.93
C THR A 200 9.48 14.28 -3.97
N ALA A 201 9.76 13.49 -2.94
CA ALA A 201 8.80 13.13 -1.92
C ALA A 201 8.45 14.30 -1.00
N ALA A 202 9.43 15.09 -0.58
CA ALA A 202 9.24 16.25 0.28
C ALA A 202 8.36 17.31 -0.41
N GLU A 203 8.63 17.62 -1.67
CA GLU A 203 7.82 18.54 -2.47
C GLU A 203 6.36 18.08 -2.57
N PHE A 204 6.15 16.81 -2.97
CA PHE A 204 4.81 16.26 -3.08
C PHE A 204 4.05 16.29 -1.75
N ILE A 205 4.71 15.92 -0.64
CA ILE A 205 4.10 15.88 0.69
C ILE A 205 3.80 17.29 1.20
N LYS A 206 4.68 18.26 0.94
CA LYS A 206 4.46 19.66 1.34
C LYS A 206 3.22 20.25 0.68
N GLU A 207 3.01 19.95 -0.60
CA GLU A 207 1.86 20.41 -1.37
C GLU A 207 0.56 19.66 -1.02
N ASN A 208 0.63 18.33 -0.90
CA ASN A 208 -0.58 17.50 -0.89
C ASN A 208 -0.93 16.87 0.47
N ALA A 209 0.05 16.76 1.38
CA ALA A 209 -0.13 16.11 2.69
C ALA A 209 0.72 16.81 3.78
N PRO A 210 0.55 18.12 4.01
CA PRO A 210 1.44 18.90 4.87
C PRO A 210 1.53 18.37 6.32
N GLY A 211 0.48 17.69 6.80
CA GLY A 211 0.49 17.01 8.11
C GLY A 211 1.57 15.93 8.26
N LYS A 212 2.04 15.35 7.15
CA LYS A 212 3.11 14.34 7.10
C LYS A 212 4.50 14.94 6.81
N TYR A 213 4.60 16.23 6.49
CA TYR A 213 5.87 16.84 6.11
C TYR A 213 6.94 16.71 7.19
N LYS A 214 6.56 16.87 8.47
CA LYS A 214 7.47 16.68 9.60
C LYS A 214 8.10 15.28 9.64
N GLN A 215 7.37 14.25 9.20
CA GLN A 215 7.86 12.87 9.18
C GLN A 215 8.96 12.69 8.15
N ILE A 216 8.72 13.12 6.90
CA ILE A 216 9.76 13.04 5.86
C ILE A 216 10.95 13.95 6.15
N PHE A 217 10.72 15.16 6.64
CA PHE A 217 11.77 16.08 7.06
C PHE A 217 12.67 15.45 8.15
N SER A 218 12.06 14.80 9.14
CA SER A 218 12.79 14.08 10.18
C SER A 218 13.71 12.98 9.60
N LEU A 219 13.25 12.23 8.60
CA LEU A 219 14.07 11.22 7.91
C LEU A 219 15.22 11.88 7.14
N MET A 220 14.94 12.96 6.42
CA MET A 220 15.94 13.69 5.63
C MET A 220 17.07 14.22 6.51
N VAL A 221 16.76 14.84 7.66
CA VAL A 221 17.78 15.33 8.60
C VAL A 221 18.54 14.17 9.23
N ARG A 222 17.83 13.15 9.76
CA ARG A 222 18.45 12.01 10.46
C ARG A 222 19.45 11.27 9.57
N HIS A 223 19.19 11.18 8.27
CA HIS A 223 20.04 10.46 7.32
C HIS A 223 20.90 11.37 6.45
N LYS A 224 20.99 12.68 6.75
CA LYS A 224 21.76 13.67 6.00
C LYS A 224 21.43 13.68 4.50
N LEU A 225 20.14 13.61 4.17
CA LEU A 225 19.66 13.68 2.78
C LEU A 225 19.45 15.13 2.30
N VAL A 226 19.60 16.11 3.19
CA VAL A 226 19.40 17.52 2.93
C VAL A 226 20.49 18.34 3.61
N GLU A 227 20.95 19.40 2.94
CA GLU A 227 21.92 20.33 3.49
C GLU A 227 21.23 21.45 4.27
N VAL A 228 21.90 21.98 5.29
CA VAL A 228 21.34 23.04 6.16
C VAL A 228 20.92 24.26 5.34
N SER A 229 21.73 24.66 4.36
CA SER A 229 21.45 25.79 3.46
C SER A 229 20.18 25.65 2.63
N GLN A 230 19.68 24.42 2.44
CA GLN A 230 18.43 24.16 1.71
C GLN A 230 17.18 24.28 2.59
N ILE A 231 17.36 24.27 3.92
CA ILE A 231 16.27 24.26 4.90
C ILE A 231 16.31 25.46 5.85
N GLU A 232 17.31 26.35 5.75
CA GLU A 232 17.47 27.56 6.58
C GLU A 232 16.16 28.36 6.67
N ASP A 233 15.58 28.73 5.53
CA ASP A 233 14.30 29.46 5.48
C ASP A 233 13.17 28.70 6.20
N GLU A 234 13.12 27.37 6.08
CA GLU A 234 12.08 26.56 6.75
C GLU A 234 12.28 26.49 8.27
N LEU A 235 13.54 26.45 8.71
CA LEU A 235 13.93 26.44 10.11
C LEU A 235 13.64 27.78 10.79
N GLU A 236 13.84 28.90 10.09
CA GLU A 236 13.50 30.23 10.60
C GLU A 236 11.98 30.42 10.73
N ASN A 237 11.22 29.90 9.77
CA ASN A 237 9.78 30.11 9.70
C ASN A 237 8.95 29.08 10.50
N SER A 238 9.54 27.97 10.95
CA SER A 238 8.81 26.90 11.64
C SER A 238 9.55 26.36 12.86
N ALA A 239 9.15 26.83 14.04
CA ALA A 239 9.62 26.31 15.33
C ALA A 239 9.49 24.77 15.44
N SER A 240 8.45 24.19 14.82
CA SER A 240 8.26 22.74 14.82
C SER A 240 9.33 22.00 14.01
N LEU A 241 9.80 22.56 12.89
CA LEU A 241 10.88 21.99 12.09
C LEU A 241 12.23 22.24 12.76
N THR A 242 12.43 23.39 13.41
CA THR A 242 13.62 23.67 14.22
C THR A 242 13.81 22.64 15.33
N ILE A 243 12.73 22.33 16.06
CA ILE A 243 12.74 21.30 17.11
C ILE A 243 13.11 19.94 16.51
N VAL A 244 12.46 19.53 15.40
CA VAL A 244 12.77 18.26 14.74
C VAL A 244 14.23 18.20 14.29
N TYR A 245 14.74 19.27 13.67
CA TYR A 245 16.12 19.36 13.22
C TYR A 245 17.13 19.18 14.35
N LYS A 246 16.96 19.90 15.47
CA LYS A 246 17.86 19.80 16.62
C LYS A 246 17.83 18.40 17.24
N ILE A 247 16.63 17.84 17.45
CA ILE A 247 16.47 16.48 17.98
C ILE A 247 17.17 15.46 17.07
N GLN A 248 16.96 15.54 15.75
CA GLN A 248 17.56 14.56 14.84
C GLN A 248 19.08 14.72 14.69
N THR A 249 19.60 15.94 14.77
CA THR A 249 21.05 16.20 14.81
C THR A 249 21.69 15.59 16.04
N ILE A 250 21.07 15.75 17.22
CA ILE A 250 21.52 15.12 18.47
C ILE A 250 21.48 13.59 18.33
N ASN A 251 20.37 13.02 17.84
CA ASN A 251 20.22 11.56 17.67
C ASN A 251 21.31 10.98 16.75
N LEU A 252 21.61 11.67 15.65
CA LEU A 252 22.66 11.26 14.71
C LEU A 252 24.05 11.22 15.36
N GLN A 253 24.36 12.13 16.27
CA GLN A 253 25.62 12.13 17.02
C GLN A 253 25.64 11.03 18.07
N LEU A 254 24.51 10.81 18.76
CA LEU A 254 24.36 9.71 19.71
C LEU A 254 24.51 8.33 19.06
N ASP A 255 24.04 8.13 17.83
CA ASP A 255 24.24 6.88 17.06
C ASP A 255 25.73 6.58 16.82
N LYS A 256 26.58 7.61 16.85
CA LYS A 256 28.05 7.50 16.76
C LYS A 256 28.73 7.36 18.13
N ASN A 257 27.95 7.25 19.21
CA ASN A 257 28.41 7.31 20.59
C ASN A 257 29.12 8.63 20.94
N GLU A 258 28.75 9.73 20.28
CA GLU A 258 29.27 11.07 20.53
C GLU A 258 28.21 11.89 21.29
N ILE A 259 28.61 12.54 22.39
CA ILE A 259 27.76 13.54 23.06
C ILE A 259 28.08 14.91 22.46
N PRO A 260 27.11 15.60 21.86
CA PRO A 260 27.36 16.91 21.28
C PRO A 260 27.77 17.91 22.38
N PRO A 261 28.83 18.71 22.18
CA PRO A 261 29.27 19.66 23.20
C PRO A 261 28.19 20.71 23.52
N GLU A 262 27.37 21.06 22.53
CA GLU A 262 26.30 22.06 22.63
C GLU A 262 24.96 21.45 23.04
N VAL A 263 24.89 20.15 23.34
CA VAL A 263 23.62 19.43 23.60
C VAL A 263 22.79 20.08 24.70
N THR A 264 23.43 20.63 25.74
CA THR A 264 22.71 21.29 26.84
C THR A 264 22.05 22.59 26.37
N ALA A 265 22.73 23.35 25.53
CA ALA A 265 22.18 24.58 24.95
C ALA A 265 21.04 24.24 23.97
N ASP A 266 21.23 23.26 23.09
CA ASP A 266 20.22 22.79 22.16
C ASP A 266 18.95 22.29 22.85
N LEU A 267 19.10 21.46 23.90
CA LEU A 267 17.96 20.96 24.68
C LEU A 267 17.22 22.09 25.40
N THR A 268 17.94 23.10 25.89
CA THR A 268 17.33 24.28 26.52
C THR A 268 16.54 25.10 25.51
N GLU A 269 17.07 25.29 24.31
CA GLU A 269 16.38 25.99 23.24
C GLU A 269 15.13 25.24 22.76
N ILE A 270 15.23 23.91 22.59
CA ILE A 270 14.08 23.04 22.28
C ILE A 270 12.98 23.23 23.34
N TYR A 271 13.35 23.24 24.62
CA TYR A 271 12.39 23.42 25.71
C TYR A 271 11.68 24.79 25.65
N GLU A 272 12.42 25.87 25.40
CA GLU A 272 11.81 27.21 25.28
C GLU A 272 10.90 27.32 24.04
N LEU A 273 11.28 26.75 22.89
CA LEU A 273 10.43 26.69 21.70
C LEU A 273 9.11 25.93 21.93
N LEU A 274 9.17 24.81 22.66
CA LEU A 274 7.98 24.04 23.05
C LEU A 274 7.07 24.84 23.98
N LYS A 275 7.65 25.53 24.95
CA LYS A 275 6.94 26.38 25.91
C LYS A 275 6.24 27.56 25.22
N GLU A 276 6.87 28.19 24.23
CA GLU A 276 6.25 29.23 23.42
C GLU A 276 5.10 28.70 22.56
N SER A 277 5.31 27.54 21.93
CA SER A 277 4.28 26.87 21.13
C SER A 277 3.04 26.53 21.96
N LYS A 278 3.23 26.06 23.20
CA LYS A 278 2.14 25.81 24.16
C LYS A 278 1.37 27.09 24.50
N LYS A 279 2.05 28.22 24.70
CA LYS A 279 1.38 29.51 24.96
C LYS A 279 0.51 29.95 23.79
N LYS A 280 0.95 29.73 22.55
CA LYS A 280 0.19 30.06 21.33
C LYS A 280 -1.05 29.19 21.19
N LEU A 281 -0.95 27.89 21.45
CA LEU A 281 -2.08 26.96 21.46
C LEU A 281 -3.17 27.39 22.45
N ASN A 282 -2.78 27.66 23.71
CA ASN A 282 -3.73 28.08 24.74
C ASN A 282 -4.44 29.42 24.44
N ARG A 283 -3.81 30.31 23.66
CA ARG A 283 -4.41 31.58 23.24
C ARG A 283 -5.43 31.43 22.10
N ASN A 284 -5.29 30.40 21.27
CA ASN A 284 -6.19 30.14 20.15
C ASN A 284 -7.46 29.35 20.57
N GLU A 285 -7.48 28.82 21.79
CA GLU A 285 -8.63 28.14 22.41
C GLU A 285 -9.48 29.07 23.30
N SER A 286 -9.10 30.35 23.43
CA SER A 286 -9.79 31.40 24.21
C SER A 286 -10.59 32.33 23.32
#